data_AF-A0A3R9WTM8-F1
#
_entry.id   AF-A0A3R9WTM8-F1
#
_cell.length_a   1.000
_cell.length_b   1.000
_cell.length_c   1.000
_cell.angle_alpha   90.00
_cell.angle_beta   90.00
_cell.angle_gamma   90.00
#
_symmetry.space_group_name_H-M   'P 1'
#
loop_
_entity.id
_entity.type
_entity.pdbx_description
1 polymer ?
#
loop_
_entity_poly.entity_id
_entity_poly.type
_entity_poly.pdbx_seq_one_letter_code
_entity_poly.pdbx_strand_id
1 'polypeptide(L)' 'MTRGQTRNNKHKNKARLSQTPDKDIEKETDGLDVEYAEELADAEDLEAQQRSNEADKRAHNRSSENE' A
#
# COMPACT_ATOMS: atom_id res chain seq x y z
N MET A 1 -8.62 36.94 -33.45
CA MET A 1 -8.87 36.37 -32.11
C MET A 1 -10.20 36.86 -31.58
N THR A 2 -11.19 35.99 -31.43
CA THR A 2 -12.20 36.15 -30.37
C THR A 2 -12.75 34.75 -30.07
N ARG A 3 -12.49 34.28 -28.85
CA ARG A 3 -13.02 33.02 -28.32
C ARG A 3 -14.40 33.33 -27.76
N GLY A 4 -15.45 32.90 -28.46
CA GLY A 4 -16.83 32.90 -27.94
C GLY A 4 -16.96 31.91 -26.78
N GLN A 5 -16.51 32.32 -25.60
CA GLN A 5 -16.62 31.58 -24.34
C GLN A 5 -17.93 31.93 -23.65
N THR A 6 -19.06 31.43 -24.16
CA THR A 6 -20.35 31.61 -23.47
C THR A 6 -21.22 30.36 -23.55
N ARG A 7 -20.77 29.26 -22.94
CA ARG A 7 -21.70 28.23 -22.43
C ARG A 7 -21.24 27.76 -21.06
N ASN A 8 -21.93 28.28 -20.05
CA ASN A 8 -21.84 27.93 -18.64
C ASN A 8 -22.02 26.42 -18.44
N ASN A 9 -20.93 25.68 -18.33
CA ASN A 9 -20.95 24.27 -17.91
C ASN A 9 -20.78 24.14 -16.38
N LYS A 10 -21.47 24.98 -15.60
CA LYS A 10 -21.25 25.11 -14.14
C LYS A 10 -21.88 23.99 -13.30
N HIS A 11 -22.70 23.11 -13.88
CA HIS A 11 -23.42 22.05 -13.15
C HIS A 11 -23.35 20.68 -13.81
N LYS A 12 -22.43 20.46 -14.74
CA LYS A 12 -22.18 19.10 -15.21
C LYS A 12 -21.23 18.46 -14.20
N ASN A 13 -21.71 17.45 -13.48
CA ASN A 13 -20.82 16.48 -12.87
C ASN A 13 -19.94 15.94 -13.99
N LYS A 14 -18.74 16.51 -14.14
CA LYS A 14 -17.68 15.96 -14.96
C LYS A 14 -17.21 14.72 -14.19
N ALA A 15 -18.04 13.68 -14.17
CA ALA A 15 -17.55 12.34 -13.98
C ALA A 15 -16.46 12.21 -15.03
N ARG A 16 -15.20 12.22 -14.59
CA ARG A 16 -14.07 11.87 -15.45
C ARG A 16 -14.33 10.42 -15.79
N LEU A 17 -15.09 10.19 -16.85
CA LEU A 17 -15.31 8.84 -17.35
C LEU A 17 -13.92 8.31 -17.64
N SER A 18 -13.51 7.32 -16.86
CA SER A 18 -12.23 6.65 -17.07
C SER A 18 -12.20 6.20 -18.53
N GLN A 19 -11.01 6.31 -19.14
CA GLN A 19 -10.84 5.87 -20.52
C GLN A 19 -11.07 4.35 -20.65
N THR A 20 -10.89 3.63 -19.54
CA THR A 20 -11.18 2.20 -19.39
C THR A 20 -12.51 1.97 -18.67
N PRO A 21 -13.36 1.05 -19.16
CA PRO A 21 -14.57 0.63 -18.46
C PRO A 21 -14.26 0.09 -17.06
N ASP A 22 -15.14 0.35 -16.08
CA ASP A 22 -14.90 -0.05 -14.68
C ASP A 22 -14.65 -1.55 -14.48
N LYS A 23 -15.23 -2.39 -15.33
CA LYS A 23 -15.05 -3.85 -15.36
C LYS A 23 -13.64 -4.31 -15.80
N ASP A 24 -12.91 -3.44 -16.50
CA ASP A 24 -11.58 -3.71 -17.04
C ASP A 24 -10.50 -3.03 -16.16
N ILE A 25 -10.92 -2.32 -15.10
CA ILE A 25 -10.04 -1.85 -14.05
C ILE A 25 -9.94 -3.01 -13.06
N GLU A 26 -8.77 -3.62 -12.94
CA GLU A 26 -8.46 -4.63 -11.92
C GLU A 26 -8.61 -3.98 -10.52
N LYS A 27 -9.84 -3.87 -10.04
CA LYS A 27 -10.20 -3.52 -8.66
C LYS A 27 -10.36 -4.78 -7.80
N GLU A 28 -10.28 -5.97 -8.42
CA GLU A 28 -10.76 -7.23 -7.84
C GLU A 28 -9.64 -8.13 -7.29
N THR A 29 -8.38 -7.75 -7.45
CA THR A 29 -7.35 -8.17 -6.51
C THR A 29 -6.92 -6.91 -5.79
N ASP A 30 -7.09 -6.85 -4.47
CA ASP A 30 -6.78 -5.66 -3.66
C ASP A 30 -5.29 -5.27 -3.67
N GLY A 31 -4.47 -5.81 -4.59
CA GLY A 31 -3.03 -5.60 -4.65
C GLY A 31 -2.34 -6.00 -3.36
N LEU A 32 -2.94 -6.92 -2.59
CA LEU A 32 -2.35 -7.41 -1.36
C LEU A 32 -1.24 -8.38 -1.73
N ASP A 33 -0.02 -7.85 -1.80
CA ASP A 33 1.20 -8.64 -1.80
C ASP A 33 1.31 -9.34 -0.44
N VAL A 34 0.75 -10.55 -0.34
CA VAL A 34 0.83 -11.38 0.88
C VAL A 34 2.21 -12.05 0.89
N GLU A 35 3.17 -11.38 1.50
CA GLU A 35 4.59 -11.78 1.49
C GLU A 35 4.94 -12.80 2.58
N TYR A 36 4.20 -12.80 3.70
CA TYR A 36 4.44 -13.69 4.83
C TYR A 36 3.11 -14.27 5.35
N ALA A 37 3.05 -15.59 5.41
CA ALA A 37 1.93 -16.34 6.01
C ALA A 37 2.49 -17.33 7.04
N GLU A 38 2.07 -17.19 8.30
CA GLU A 38 2.58 -17.99 9.42
C GLU A 38 2.34 -19.50 9.23
N GLU A 39 1.24 -19.89 8.57
CA GLU A 39 0.91 -21.29 8.27
C GLU A 39 1.81 -21.92 7.18
N LEU A 40 2.47 -21.10 6.37
CA LEU A 40 3.40 -21.52 5.32
C LEU A 40 4.87 -21.35 5.73
N ALA A 41 5.12 -20.74 6.90
CA ALA A 41 6.46 -20.53 7.40
C ALA A 41 7.11 -21.87 7.72
N ASP A 42 8.32 -22.07 7.23
CA ASP A 42 9.11 -23.24 7.58
C ASP A 42 9.89 -23.02 8.90
N ALA A 43 10.67 -24.03 9.29
CA ALA A 43 11.46 -23.95 10.51
C ALA A 43 12.54 -22.86 10.44
N GLU A 44 13.06 -22.57 9.26
CA GLU A 44 14.11 -21.56 9.05
C GLU A 44 13.52 -20.15 9.17
N ASP A 45 12.32 -19.92 8.63
CA ASP A 45 11.60 -18.66 8.75
C ASP A 45 11.30 -18.31 10.21
N LEU A 46 10.84 -19.29 10.99
CA LEU A 46 10.57 -19.12 12.42
C LEU A 46 11.84 -18.84 13.22
N GLU A 47 12.94 -19.54 12.93
CA GLU A 47 14.23 -19.32 13.59
C GLU A 47 14.79 -17.92 13.26
N ALA A 48 14.67 -17.49 12.01
CA ALA A 48 15.09 -16.16 11.58
C ALA A 48 14.33 -15.05 12.32
N GLN A 49 13.01 -15.20 12.46
CA GLN A 49 12.17 -14.25 13.20
C GLN A 49 12.56 -14.20 14.68
N GLN A 50 12.78 -15.35 15.32
CA GLN A 50 13.22 -15.42 16.71
C GLN A 50 14.57 -14.72 16.90
N ARG A 51 15.53 -14.98 16.01
CA ARG A 51 16.86 -14.36 16.05
C ARG A 51 16.81 -12.85 15.87
N SER A 52 15.93 -12.37 14.99
CA SER A 52 15.69 -10.93 14.79
C SER A 52 15.17 -10.28 16.07
N ASN A 53 14.14 -10.87 16.67
CA ASN A 53 13.54 -10.37 17.91
C ASN A 53 14.54 -10.30 19.07
N GLU A 54 15.45 -11.26 19.18
CA GLU A 54 16.53 -11.24 20.19
C GLU A 54 17.58 -10.18 19.93
N ALA A 55 17.93 -9.93 18.66
CA ALA A 55 18.84 -8.86 18.28
C ALA A 55 18.27 -7.48 18.61
N ASP A 56 16.99 -7.26 18.31
CA ASP A 56 16.30 -6.00 18.59
C ASP A 56 16.23 -5.72 20.08
N LYS A 57 15.90 -6.72 20.91
CA LYS A 57 15.94 -6.59 22.38
C LYS A 57 17.33 -6.18 22.87
N ARG A 58 18.39 -6.79 22.34
CA ARG A 58 19.77 -6.43 22.67
C ARG A 58 20.14 -5.02 22.22
N ALA A 59 19.66 -4.58 21.06
CA ALA A 59 19.89 -3.23 20.57
C ALA A 59 19.17 -2.19 21.44
N HIS A 60 17.90 -2.45 21.77
CA HIS A 60 17.09 -1.56 22.58
C HIS A 60 17.65 -1.37 24.00
N ASN A 61 18.05 -2.46 24.65
CA ASN A 61 18.66 -2.39 25.99
C ASN A 61 19.98 -1.57 25.97
N ARG A 62 20.78 -1.71 24.91
CA ARG A 62 22.00 -0.91 24.75
C ARG A 62 21.70 0.57 24.50
N SER A 63 20.63 0.91 23.77
CA SER A 63 20.25 2.32 23.59
C SER A 63 19.77 2.95 24.90
N SER A 64 18.99 2.23 25.71
CA SER A 64 18.51 2.75 27.00
C SER A 64 19.61 2.89 28.06
N GLU A 65 20.69 2.13 27.95
CA GLU A 65 21.86 2.26 28.85
C GLU A 65 22.79 3.43 28.48
N ASN A 66 22.65 4.01 27.28
CA ASN A 66 23.50 5.11 26.79
C ASN A 66 22.79 6.48 26.80
N GLU A 67 21.56 6.57 27.31
CA GLU A 67 20.84 7.82 27.65
C GLU A 67 20.92 8.10 29.15
#